data_AF-A0A9E3QRJ3-F1
#
_entry.id   AF-A0A9E3QRJ3-F1
#
_cell.length_a   1.000
_cell.length_b   1.000
_cell.length_c   1.000
_cell.angle_alpha   90.00
_cell.angle_beta   90.00
_cell.angle_gamma   90.00
#
_symmetry.space_group_name_H-M   'P 1'
#
loop_
_entity.id
_entity.type
_entity.pdbx_description
1 polymer ?
#
loop_
_entity_poly.entity_id
_entity_poly.type
_entity_poly.pdbx_seq_one_letter_code
_entity_poly.pdbx_strand_id
1 'polypeptide(L)'
;MVPRIATPRGQIILGIGIALSLLGATPTRARFGGVAPEESKQQQFEQRHRRALLEVRLLEAQIRLKKAEIERDEAEYRLQQLQEQWKEELGPQPESKESQPSRSQKPQAGLIGAKPEAARAALDRSIEMPFPDETPLGEVLKYLRAATRSSDLPNGIPIFVDPEGLKRAGVSLESKVQLKAEGIPLREALAKILQPLKLDYTVEEGLLKIGSAAAEKEAEIDPKTRMILDQLERPISMPFPNETPLSDVLKYIKTATASSELPEGIPIYVDPIGLAEAEKTEDSPVKMNLEGVRLKRCLRLILRQLGLTYDVRDGLLMISTRKGLEQDAQSPPPDDRPKPRPIR
;
A
#
# COMPACT_ATOMS: atom_id res chain seq x y z
N MET A 1 29.50 -4.55 -44.68
CA MET A 1 29.59 -5.65 -43.69
C MET A 1 28.48 -5.42 -42.68
N VAL A 2 27.48 -6.29 -42.65
CA VAL A 2 26.30 -6.21 -41.78
C VAL A 2 26.31 -7.47 -40.92
N PRO A 3 26.20 -7.39 -39.57
CA PRO A 3 26.10 -8.60 -38.78
C PRO A 3 24.67 -9.14 -38.84
N ARG A 4 24.58 -10.43 -39.15
CA ARG A 4 23.36 -11.25 -39.08
C ARG A 4 22.99 -11.47 -37.61
N ILE A 5 21.79 -11.06 -37.23
CA ILE A 5 21.17 -11.43 -35.95
C ILE A 5 20.57 -12.83 -36.13
N ALA A 6 21.17 -13.81 -35.45
CA ALA A 6 20.65 -15.17 -35.36
C ALA A 6 19.70 -15.25 -34.16
N THR A 7 18.39 -15.30 -34.42
CA THR A 7 17.38 -15.68 -33.42
C THR A 7 17.37 -17.20 -33.22
N PRO A 8 17.49 -17.73 -31.99
CA PRO A 8 17.13 -19.12 -31.75
C PRO A 8 15.62 -19.25 -31.61
N ARG A 9 14.99 -19.77 -32.65
CA ARG A 9 13.69 -20.46 -32.57
C ARG A 9 13.88 -21.72 -31.73
N GLY A 10 13.44 -21.68 -30.46
CA GLY A 10 13.28 -22.85 -29.61
C GLY A 10 11.79 -23.16 -29.45
N GLN A 11 11.32 -24.17 -30.18
CA GLN A 11 10.03 -24.81 -29.96
C GLN A 11 9.96 -25.34 -28.52
N ILE A 12 8.93 -24.95 -27.77
CA ILE A 12 8.31 -25.81 -26.75
C ILE A 12 6.80 -25.72 -26.96
N ILE A 13 6.31 -26.48 -27.94
CA ILE A 13 4.93 -26.97 -27.95
C ILE A 13 4.98 -28.21 -27.06
N LEU A 14 4.62 -28.07 -25.78
CA LEU A 14 4.32 -29.22 -24.94
C LEU A 14 2.81 -29.25 -24.73
N GLY A 15 2.18 -30.21 -25.43
CA GLY A 15 0.74 -30.37 -25.47
C GLY A 15 0.14 -30.68 -24.11
N ILE A 16 -1.03 -30.09 -23.87
CA ILE A 16 -2.00 -30.64 -22.93
C ILE A 16 -3.27 -30.89 -23.73
N GLY A 17 -3.38 -32.10 -24.29
CA GLY A 17 -4.66 -32.65 -24.68
C GLY A 17 -5.42 -33.02 -23.41
N ILE A 18 -6.40 -32.21 -23.01
CA ILE A 18 -7.40 -32.64 -22.03
C ILE A 18 -8.55 -33.23 -22.83
N ALA A 19 -8.53 -34.54 -22.99
CA ALA A 19 -9.63 -35.29 -23.58
C ALA A 19 -10.88 -35.14 -22.71
N LEU A 20 -11.86 -34.40 -23.22
CA LEU A 20 -13.21 -34.36 -22.67
C LEU A 20 -13.90 -35.68 -23.05
N SER A 21 -13.67 -36.74 -22.28
CA SER A 21 -14.37 -38.01 -22.44
C SER A 21 -15.82 -37.87 -21.97
N LEU A 22 -16.67 -37.30 -22.83
CA LEU A 22 -18.12 -37.48 -22.79
C LEU A 22 -18.44 -38.90 -23.25
N LEU A 23 -18.30 -39.87 -22.34
CA LEU A 23 -18.77 -41.22 -22.60
C LEU A 23 -20.30 -41.21 -22.48
N GLY A 24 -20.97 -41.20 -23.64
CA GLY A 24 -22.39 -41.46 -23.76
C GLY A 24 -22.68 -42.89 -23.28
N ALA A 25 -23.36 -43.01 -22.15
CA ALA A 25 -23.98 -44.25 -21.73
C ALA A 25 -25.44 -44.25 -22.20
N THR A 26 -25.71 -45.04 -23.25
CA THR A 26 -27.07 -45.40 -23.67
C THR A 26 -27.76 -46.19 -22.54
N PRO A 27 -28.98 -45.82 -22.09
CA PRO A 27 -29.66 -46.61 -21.08
C PRO A 27 -30.29 -47.86 -21.73
N THR A 28 -29.71 -49.02 -21.43
CA THR A 28 -30.31 -50.33 -21.67
C THR A 28 -31.57 -50.47 -20.83
N ARG A 29 -32.64 -50.87 -21.50
CA ARG A 29 -33.99 -51.08 -20.98
C ARG A 29 -34.01 -52.15 -19.89
N ALA A 30 -34.23 -51.74 -18.64
CA ALA A 30 -34.65 -52.63 -17.56
C ALA A 30 -35.95 -52.08 -16.94
N ARG A 31 -37.04 -52.83 -17.12
CA ARG A 31 -38.27 -52.70 -16.33
C ARG A 31 -37.92 -53.00 -14.88
N PHE A 32 -38.24 -52.09 -13.95
CA PHE A 32 -38.89 -52.36 -12.66
C PHE A 32 -39.20 -51.02 -11.98
N GLY A 33 -40.39 -50.93 -11.37
CA GLY A 33 -41.00 -49.68 -10.89
C GLY A 33 -40.28 -49.02 -9.71
N GLY A 34 -40.42 -47.69 -9.65
CA GLY A 34 -39.90 -46.84 -8.59
C GLY A 34 -39.68 -45.44 -9.13
N VAL A 35 -40.71 -44.59 -9.12
CA VAL A 35 -40.59 -43.17 -9.45
C VAL A 35 -39.82 -42.52 -8.30
N ALA A 36 -38.51 -42.33 -8.48
CA ALA A 36 -37.70 -41.55 -7.54
C ALA A 36 -38.21 -40.10 -7.52
N PRO A 37 -38.38 -39.47 -6.35
CA PRO A 37 -39.00 -38.15 -6.22
C PRO A 37 -38.19 -37.10 -6.99
N GLU A 38 -38.90 -36.25 -7.73
CA GLU A 38 -38.35 -35.27 -8.68
C GLU A 38 -37.33 -34.31 -8.02
N GLU A 39 -37.52 -34.03 -6.73
CA GLU A 39 -36.63 -33.23 -5.88
C GLU A 39 -35.20 -33.81 -5.80
N SER A 40 -35.04 -35.14 -5.81
CA SER A 40 -33.71 -35.78 -5.76
C SER A 40 -32.91 -35.57 -7.05
N LYS A 41 -33.58 -35.43 -8.20
CA LYS A 41 -32.91 -35.16 -9.48
C LYS A 41 -32.45 -33.70 -9.56
N GLN A 42 -33.26 -32.77 -9.06
CA GLN A 42 -32.89 -31.35 -8.97
C GLN A 42 -31.71 -31.13 -8.01
N GLN A 43 -31.73 -31.75 -6.82
CA GLN A 43 -30.62 -31.68 -5.88
C GLN A 43 -29.33 -32.28 -6.46
N GLN A 44 -29.40 -33.40 -7.18
CA GLN A 44 -28.24 -33.97 -7.87
C GLN A 44 -27.72 -33.06 -8.99
N PHE A 45 -28.61 -32.40 -9.73
CA PHE A 45 -28.22 -31.43 -10.75
C PHE A 45 -27.53 -30.21 -10.13
N GLU A 46 -28.07 -29.65 -9.04
CA GLU A 46 -27.45 -28.54 -8.33
C GLU A 46 -26.09 -28.90 -7.75
N GLN A 47 -25.95 -30.10 -7.16
CA GLN A 47 -24.66 -30.57 -6.65
C GLN A 47 -23.64 -30.74 -7.76
N ARG A 48 -24.03 -31.27 -8.92
CA ARG A 48 -23.17 -31.37 -10.11
C ARG A 48 -22.79 -29.99 -10.64
N HIS A 49 -23.73 -29.04 -10.68
CA HIS A 49 -23.48 -27.68 -11.13
C HIS A 49 -22.55 -26.92 -10.17
N ARG A 50 -22.77 -27.02 -8.85
CA ARG A 50 -21.88 -26.44 -7.83
C ARG A 50 -20.48 -27.04 -7.91
N ARG A 51 -20.36 -28.35 -8.11
CA ARG A 51 -19.06 -29.01 -8.29
C ARG A 51 -18.34 -28.52 -9.54
N ALA A 52 -19.05 -28.41 -10.68
CA ALA A 52 -18.48 -27.88 -11.92
C ALA A 52 -18.00 -26.43 -11.75
N LEU A 53 -18.75 -25.59 -11.04
CA LEU A 53 -18.35 -24.20 -10.74
C LEU A 53 -17.07 -24.13 -9.88
N LEU A 54 -16.94 -25.03 -8.90
CA LEU A 54 -15.74 -25.10 -8.07
C LEU A 54 -14.52 -25.57 -8.87
N GLU A 55 -14.70 -26.54 -9.77
CA GLU A 55 -13.64 -27.02 -10.67
C GLU A 55 -13.17 -25.91 -11.62
N VAL A 56 -14.08 -25.10 -12.18
CA VAL A 56 -13.73 -23.93 -13.00
C VAL A 56 -12.95 -22.90 -12.19
N ARG A 57 -13.42 -22.54 -10.99
CA ARG A 57 -12.71 -21.59 -10.11
C ARG A 57 -11.31 -22.07 -9.73
N LEU A 58 -11.15 -23.37 -9.50
CA LEU A 58 -9.85 -23.96 -9.20
C LEU A 58 -8.89 -23.84 -10.40
N LEU A 59 -9.37 -24.13 -11.61
CA LEU A 59 -8.58 -23.99 -12.83
C LEU A 59 -8.19 -22.53 -13.09
N GLU A 60 -9.11 -21.58 -12.90
CA GLU A 60 -8.82 -20.15 -13.02
C GLU A 60 -7.73 -19.70 -12.03
N ALA A 61 -7.78 -20.17 -10.79
CA ALA A 61 -6.77 -19.89 -9.78
C ALA A 61 -5.40 -20.47 -10.17
N GLN A 62 -5.36 -21.71 -10.68
CA GLN A 62 -4.12 -22.34 -11.17
C GLN A 62 -3.52 -21.59 -12.36
N ILE A 63 -4.35 -21.11 -13.29
CA ILE A 63 -3.89 -20.30 -14.43
C ILE A 63 -3.28 -18.98 -13.94
N ARG A 64 -3.93 -18.31 -12.97
CA ARG A 64 -3.39 -17.06 -12.39
C ARG A 64 -2.04 -17.29 -11.72
N LEU A 65 -1.90 -18.38 -10.96
CA LEU A 65 -0.64 -18.73 -10.31
C LEU A 65 0.46 -19.00 -11.33
N LYS A 66 0.18 -19.76 -12.39
CA LYS A 66 1.15 -20.02 -13.47
C LYS A 66 1.56 -18.76 -14.24
N LYS A 67 0.64 -17.82 -14.44
CA LYS A 67 0.98 -16.52 -15.05
C LYS A 67 1.91 -15.70 -14.16
N ALA A 68 1.64 -15.65 -12.85
CA ALA A 68 2.51 -14.94 -11.91
C ALA A 68 3.91 -15.55 -11.83
N GLU A 69 4.04 -16.88 -11.92
CA GLU A 69 5.34 -17.55 -11.99
C GLU A 69 6.12 -17.11 -13.24
N ILE A 70 5.48 -17.08 -14.40
CA ILE A 70 6.10 -16.61 -15.65
C ILE A 70 6.55 -15.15 -15.53
N GLU A 71 5.69 -14.27 -15.00
CA GLU A 71 6.02 -12.86 -14.82
C GLU A 71 7.19 -12.65 -13.87
N ARG A 72 7.29 -13.45 -12.80
CA ARG A 72 8.43 -13.44 -11.88
C ARG A 72 9.71 -13.86 -12.59
N ASP A 73 9.68 -14.97 -13.31
CA ASP A 73 10.85 -15.50 -14.02
C ASP A 73 11.30 -14.52 -15.14
N GLU A 74 10.36 -13.86 -15.83
CA GLU A 74 10.66 -12.78 -16.77
C GLU A 74 11.29 -11.55 -16.09
N ALA A 75 10.82 -11.18 -14.90
CA ALA A 75 11.38 -10.08 -14.14
C ALA A 75 12.81 -10.39 -13.67
N GLU A 76 13.06 -11.62 -13.22
CA GLU A 76 14.40 -12.10 -12.86
C GLU A 76 15.35 -12.06 -14.07
N TYR A 77 14.88 -12.51 -15.24
CA TYR A 77 15.65 -12.43 -16.47
C TYR A 77 15.98 -10.98 -16.86
N ARG A 78 15.01 -10.06 -16.78
CA ARG A 78 15.25 -8.61 -17.04
C ARG A 78 16.27 -8.03 -16.06
N LEU A 79 16.21 -8.43 -14.80
CA LEU A 79 17.13 -7.96 -13.77
C LEU A 79 18.55 -8.48 -14.01
N GLN A 80 18.69 -9.72 -14.46
CA GLN A 80 19.97 -10.29 -14.86
C GLN A 80 20.55 -9.56 -16.09
N GLN A 81 19.71 -9.26 -17.09
CA GLN A 81 20.14 -8.48 -18.27
C GLN A 81 20.60 -7.06 -17.88
N LEU A 82 19.88 -6.38 -16.99
CA LEU A 82 20.29 -5.07 -16.47
C LEU A 82 21.62 -5.15 -15.69
N GLN A 83 21.84 -6.22 -14.93
CA GLN A 83 23.11 -6.43 -14.23
C GLN A 83 24.27 -6.69 -15.19
N GLU A 84 24.05 -7.43 -16.28
CA GLU A 84 25.04 -7.63 -17.34
C GLU A 84 25.34 -6.32 -18.06
N GLN A 85 24.31 -5.57 -18.43
CA GLN A 85 24.45 -4.25 -19.06
C GLN A 85 25.21 -3.26 -18.17
N TRP A 86 24.91 -3.22 -16.87
CA TRP A 86 25.65 -2.39 -15.91
C TRP A 86 27.11 -2.83 -15.75
N LYS A 87 27.40 -4.14 -15.81
CA LYS A 87 28.79 -4.64 -15.79
C LYS A 87 29.57 -4.21 -17.03
N GLU A 88 28.92 -4.19 -18.20
CA GLU A 88 29.54 -3.68 -19.43
C GLU A 88 29.77 -2.17 -19.41
N GLU A 89 28.83 -1.39 -18.85
CA GLU A 89 28.94 0.07 -18.76
C GLU A 89 30.00 0.55 -17.75
N LEU A 90 30.27 -0.21 -16.68
CA LEU A 90 31.18 0.20 -15.60
C LEU A 90 32.65 -0.20 -15.79
N GLY A 91 32.98 -1.07 -16.77
CA GLY A 91 34.34 -1.59 -16.95
C GLY A 91 34.86 -2.41 -15.75
N PRO A 92 36.02 -3.09 -15.87
CA PRO A 92 36.50 -3.97 -14.82
C PRO A 92 36.95 -3.19 -13.58
N GLN A 93 36.22 -3.36 -12.47
CA GLN A 93 36.69 -3.01 -11.13
C GLN A 93 37.77 -4.00 -10.69
N PRO A 94 38.83 -3.56 -9.97
CA PRO A 94 39.87 -4.46 -9.50
C PRO A 94 39.31 -5.44 -8.46
N GLU A 95 39.45 -6.73 -8.74
CA GLU A 95 39.08 -7.85 -7.87
C GLU A 95 39.87 -7.81 -6.55
N SER A 96 39.19 -7.47 -5.45
CA SER A 96 39.66 -7.82 -4.11
C SER A 96 38.98 -9.13 -3.68
N LYS A 97 39.83 -10.16 -3.51
CA LYS A 97 39.53 -11.55 -3.18
C LYS A 97 38.56 -11.73 -2.00
N GLU A 98 37.47 -12.45 -2.29
CA GLU A 98 36.88 -13.58 -1.56
C GLU A 98 37.15 -13.74 -0.05
N SER A 99 36.06 -13.72 0.72
CA SER A 99 35.79 -14.65 1.84
C SER A 99 34.28 -14.68 2.15
N GLN A 100 33.60 -15.79 1.84
CA GLN A 100 32.25 -16.16 2.30
C GLN A 100 32.31 -16.72 3.75
N PRO A 101 31.18 -17.14 4.38
CA PRO A 101 29.86 -16.53 4.49
C PRO A 101 29.45 -16.38 5.99
N SER A 102 28.56 -15.45 6.33
CA SER A 102 27.91 -15.45 7.64
C SER A 102 26.47 -14.97 7.58
N ARG A 103 25.57 -15.95 7.69
CA ARG A 103 24.41 -15.97 8.61
C ARG A 103 23.63 -14.67 8.75
N SER A 104 22.48 -14.64 8.07
CA SER A 104 21.23 -13.96 8.43
C SER A 104 21.35 -12.79 9.41
N GLN A 105 21.75 -11.64 8.90
CA GLN A 105 21.38 -10.36 9.49
C GLN A 105 20.38 -9.69 8.56
N LYS A 106 19.27 -9.23 9.17
CA LYS A 106 18.30 -8.30 8.59
C LYS A 106 19.05 -7.17 7.87
N PRO A 107 18.56 -6.64 6.74
CA PRO A 107 19.14 -5.43 6.16
C PRO A 107 18.81 -4.26 7.09
N GLN A 108 19.69 -3.98 8.05
CA GLN A 108 19.77 -2.72 8.75
C GLN A 108 20.84 -1.86 8.08
N ALA A 109 20.45 -0.62 7.80
CA ALA A 109 21.29 0.58 7.83
C ALA A 109 22.64 0.51 7.07
N GLY A 110 22.59 0.84 5.78
CA GLY A 110 23.77 1.07 4.95
C GLY A 110 23.69 2.34 4.07
N LEU A 111 22.84 3.30 4.42
CA LEU A 111 22.72 4.61 3.77
C LEU A 111 22.95 5.74 4.79
N ILE A 112 23.97 5.62 5.64
CA ILE A 112 24.41 6.71 6.52
C ILE A 112 25.82 7.09 6.09
N GLY A 113 25.96 8.23 5.42
CA GLY A 113 27.27 8.71 4.96
C GLY A 113 27.35 10.21 4.71
N ALA A 114 26.27 10.97 4.90
CA ALA A 114 26.29 12.42 4.84
C ALA A 114 26.08 12.96 6.26
N LYS A 115 27.00 13.81 6.75
CA LYS A 115 26.76 14.52 8.01
C LYS A 115 25.52 15.42 7.81
N PRO A 116 24.49 15.35 8.68
CA PRO A 116 23.26 16.11 8.50
C PRO A 116 23.51 17.64 8.45
N GLU A 117 24.53 18.10 9.17
CA GLU A 117 24.98 19.49 9.12
C GLU A 117 25.56 19.89 7.75
N ALA A 118 26.32 18.99 7.10
CA ALA A 118 26.89 19.25 5.79
C ALA A 118 25.79 19.37 4.71
N ALA A 119 24.73 18.57 4.81
CA ALA A 119 23.58 18.66 3.90
C ALA A 119 22.83 19.99 4.07
N ARG A 120 22.57 20.41 5.33
CA ARG A 120 21.95 21.71 5.62
C ARG A 120 22.81 22.88 5.15
N ALA A 121 24.09 22.88 5.51
CA ALA A 121 25.04 23.90 5.10
C ALA A 121 25.15 23.98 3.57
N ALA A 122 25.08 22.84 2.87
CA ALA A 122 25.08 22.80 1.42
C ALA A 122 23.83 23.46 0.80
N LEU A 123 22.66 23.35 1.42
CA LEU A 123 21.42 24.00 1.00
C LEU A 123 21.37 25.50 1.37
N ASP A 124 22.08 25.93 2.41
CA ASP A 124 22.17 27.34 2.81
C ASP A 124 23.09 28.16 1.89
N ARG A 125 23.92 27.51 1.07
CA ARG A 125 24.77 28.19 0.09
C ARG A 125 23.92 28.90 -0.96
N SER A 126 24.29 30.14 -1.24
CA SER A 126 23.80 30.88 -2.39
C SER A 126 24.47 30.32 -3.63
N ILE A 127 23.70 29.57 -4.43
CA ILE A 127 24.14 29.00 -5.70
C ILE A 127 23.16 29.51 -6.74
N GLU A 128 23.68 30.04 -7.84
CA GLU A 128 22.86 30.46 -8.97
C GLU A 128 22.15 29.24 -9.56
N MET A 129 20.83 29.31 -9.69
CA MET A 129 20.05 28.30 -10.42
C MET A 129 19.74 28.83 -11.82
N PRO A 130 20.54 28.52 -12.84
CA PRO A 130 20.32 29.01 -14.20
C PRO A 130 19.24 28.20 -14.90
N PHE A 131 17.98 28.29 -14.44
CA PHE A 131 16.82 27.70 -15.11
C PHE A 131 15.93 28.78 -15.74
N PRO A 132 16.35 29.42 -16.84
CA PRO A 132 15.57 30.47 -17.50
C PRO A 132 14.26 29.93 -18.13
N ASP A 133 14.21 28.64 -18.44
CA ASP A 133 13.14 27.96 -19.17
C ASP A 133 12.50 26.81 -18.38
N GLU A 134 11.38 26.29 -18.92
CA GLU A 134 10.68 25.11 -18.39
C GLU A 134 11.62 23.89 -18.27
N THR A 135 11.99 23.56 -17.03
CA THR A 135 12.94 22.48 -16.75
C THR A 135 12.22 21.33 -16.06
N PRO A 136 12.43 20.06 -16.47
CA PRO A 136 11.88 18.91 -15.76
C PRO A 136 12.39 18.84 -14.31
N LEU A 137 11.52 18.48 -13.36
CA LEU A 137 11.88 18.31 -11.96
C LEU A 137 13.09 17.37 -11.78
N GLY A 138 13.18 16.28 -12.56
CA GLY A 138 14.32 15.36 -12.51
C GLY A 138 15.67 16.02 -12.82
N GLU A 139 15.72 16.93 -13.80
CA GLU A 139 16.94 17.65 -14.16
C GLU A 139 17.33 18.66 -13.06
N VAL A 140 16.34 19.31 -12.44
CA VAL A 140 16.58 20.19 -11.28
C VAL A 140 17.20 19.42 -10.12
N LEU A 141 16.70 18.21 -9.81
CA LEU A 141 17.25 17.38 -8.72
C LEU A 141 18.67 16.90 -9.03
N LYS A 142 18.93 16.55 -10.29
CA LYS A 142 20.26 16.16 -10.76
C LYS A 142 21.26 17.33 -10.64
N TYR A 143 20.84 18.53 -11.04
CA TYR A 143 21.63 19.74 -10.86
C TYR A 143 21.88 20.02 -9.37
N LEU A 144 20.85 19.92 -8.52
CA LEU A 144 20.97 20.13 -7.08
C LEU A 144 22.01 19.19 -6.45
N ARG A 145 22.00 17.91 -6.84
CA ARG A 145 23.02 16.96 -6.41
C ARG A 145 24.43 17.35 -6.90
N ALA A 146 24.58 17.82 -8.14
CA ALA A 146 25.89 18.25 -8.65
C ALA A 146 26.38 19.53 -7.96
N ALA A 147 25.51 20.51 -7.78
CA ALA A 147 25.78 21.82 -7.19
C ALA A 147 26.11 21.73 -5.69
N THR A 148 25.57 20.74 -4.99
CA THR A 148 25.80 20.54 -3.56
C THR A 148 27.05 19.75 -3.23
N ARG A 149 27.85 19.34 -4.24
CA ARG A 149 29.14 18.69 -4.01
C ARG A 149 30.05 19.56 -3.13
N SER A 150 30.72 18.92 -2.18
CA SER A 150 31.68 19.57 -1.28
C SER A 150 32.67 18.53 -0.74
N SER A 151 33.68 18.98 0.01
CA SER A 151 34.62 18.07 0.68
C SER A 151 33.91 17.07 1.61
N ASP A 152 32.84 17.50 2.28
CA ASP A 152 32.04 16.63 3.17
C ASP A 152 30.95 15.83 2.41
N LEU A 153 30.65 16.20 1.16
CA LEU A 153 29.64 15.58 0.30
C LEU A 153 30.21 15.38 -1.12
N PRO A 154 31.14 14.42 -1.33
CA PRO A 154 31.81 14.25 -2.62
C PRO A 154 30.83 13.93 -3.76
N ASN A 155 29.71 13.29 -3.44
CA ASN A 155 28.66 12.90 -4.39
C ASN A 155 27.45 13.84 -4.40
N GLY A 156 27.55 14.97 -3.70
CA GLY A 156 26.42 15.86 -3.43
C GLY A 156 25.51 15.35 -2.31
N ILE A 157 24.46 16.10 -2.00
CA ILE A 157 23.43 15.64 -1.06
C ILE A 157 22.72 14.42 -1.68
N PRO A 158 22.65 13.27 -0.98
CA PRO A 158 21.78 12.17 -1.36
C PRO A 158 20.32 12.64 -1.42
N ILE A 159 19.61 12.33 -2.49
CA ILE A 159 18.21 12.75 -2.70
C ILE A 159 17.34 11.49 -2.79
N PHE A 160 16.29 11.43 -1.98
CA PHE A 160 15.23 10.44 -2.08
C PHE A 160 13.94 11.16 -2.46
N VAL A 161 13.30 10.70 -3.54
CA VAL A 161 12.01 11.23 -3.97
C VAL A 161 10.95 10.17 -3.68
N ASP A 162 9.95 10.52 -2.87
CA ASP A 162 8.85 9.62 -2.54
C ASP A 162 7.93 9.43 -3.77
N PRO A 163 7.91 8.23 -4.39
CA PRO A 163 7.09 7.98 -5.57
C PRO A 163 5.59 8.05 -5.27
N GLU A 164 5.15 7.71 -4.05
CA GLU A 164 3.75 7.82 -3.64
C GLU A 164 3.37 9.29 -3.40
N GLY A 165 4.27 10.07 -2.79
CA GLY A 165 4.15 11.52 -2.65
C GLY A 165 3.98 12.24 -4.00
N LEU A 166 4.80 11.89 -5.00
CA LEU A 166 4.67 12.38 -6.37
C LEU A 166 3.32 12.04 -6.99
N LYS A 167 2.91 10.77 -6.91
CA LYS A 167 1.63 10.29 -7.45
C LYS A 167 0.42 11.01 -6.85
N ARG A 168 0.45 11.29 -5.54
CA ARG A 168 -0.59 12.04 -4.83
C ARG A 168 -0.62 13.51 -5.22
N ALA A 169 0.54 14.11 -5.42
CA ALA A 169 0.65 15.47 -5.95
C ALA A 169 0.17 15.56 -7.41
N GLY A 170 0.05 14.42 -8.12
CA GLY A 170 -0.23 14.38 -9.54
C GLY A 170 0.96 14.83 -10.39
N VAL A 171 2.17 14.67 -9.85
CA VAL A 171 3.43 15.17 -10.40
C VAL A 171 4.33 13.99 -10.75
N SER A 172 5.16 14.16 -11.77
CA SER A 172 6.19 13.22 -12.19
C SER A 172 7.56 13.91 -12.26
N LEU A 173 8.63 13.14 -12.41
CA LEU A 173 9.97 13.72 -12.64
C LEU A 173 10.06 14.52 -13.95
N GLU A 174 9.14 14.29 -14.88
CA GLU A 174 8.99 15.04 -16.14
C GLU A 174 8.18 16.33 -15.98
N SER A 175 7.59 16.57 -14.81
CA SER A 175 6.80 17.77 -14.56
C SER A 175 7.69 18.98 -14.63
N LYS A 176 7.32 19.91 -15.50
CA LYS A 176 8.07 21.12 -15.79
C LYS A 176 7.89 22.13 -14.67
N VAL A 177 9.00 22.66 -14.20
CA VAL A 177 9.05 23.74 -13.22
C VAL A 177 9.70 24.97 -13.85
N GLN A 178 9.27 26.13 -13.40
CA GLN A 178 9.87 27.41 -13.77
C GLN A 178 10.36 28.09 -12.49
N LEU A 179 11.63 28.48 -12.46
CA LEU A 179 12.17 29.25 -11.35
C LEU A 179 13.03 30.39 -11.88
N LYS A 180 12.59 31.62 -11.65
CA LYS A 180 13.43 32.81 -11.80
C LYS A 180 13.91 33.21 -10.41
N ALA A 181 15.09 32.72 -10.03
CA ALA A 181 15.68 33.03 -8.74
C ALA A 181 17.17 33.29 -8.88
N GLU A 182 17.55 34.54 -8.67
CA GLU A 182 18.94 35.01 -8.64
C GLU A 182 19.28 35.44 -7.21
N GLY A 183 20.41 34.97 -6.68
CA GLY A 183 20.94 35.44 -5.39
C GLY A 183 20.21 34.96 -4.12
N ILE A 184 19.35 33.94 -4.19
CA ILE A 184 18.74 33.33 -2.99
C ILE A 184 19.41 31.99 -2.62
N PRO A 185 19.36 31.58 -1.34
CA PRO A 185 19.85 30.28 -0.90
C PRO A 185 19.19 29.11 -1.64
N LEU A 186 19.94 28.04 -1.88
CA LEU A 186 19.46 26.85 -2.58
C LEU A 186 18.20 26.24 -1.91
N ARG A 187 18.12 26.31 -0.57
CA ARG A 187 16.95 25.91 0.21
C ARG A 187 15.67 26.65 -0.17
N GLU A 188 15.78 27.97 -0.37
CA GLU A 188 14.63 28.83 -0.68
C GLU A 188 14.21 28.66 -2.13
N ALA A 189 15.18 28.56 -3.03
CA ALA A 189 14.94 28.22 -4.42
C ALA A 189 14.26 26.85 -4.58
N LEU A 190 14.71 25.83 -3.85
CA LEU A 190 14.08 24.51 -3.84
C LEU A 190 12.64 24.57 -3.31
N ALA A 191 12.39 25.28 -2.20
CA ALA A 191 11.03 25.47 -1.67
C ALA A 191 10.11 26.14 -2.71
N LYS A 192 10.58 27.18 -3.40
CA LYS A 192 9.81 27.86 -4.46
C LYS A 192 9.50 26.98 -5.67
N ILE A 193 10.39 26.04 -6.01
CA ILE A 193 10.16 25.06 -7.08
C ILE A 193 9.11 24.03 -6.67
N LEU A 194 9.17 23.55 -5.42
CA LEU A 194 8.30 22.47 -4.94
C LEU A 194 6.90 22.96 -4.54
N GLN A 195 6.77 24.20 -4.07
CA GLN A 195 5.51 24.82 -3.67
C GLN A 195 4.39 24.74 -4.74
N PRO A 196 4.59 25.15 -6.01
CA PRO A 196 3.54 25.04 -7.03
C PRO A 196 3.17 23.59 -7.35
N LEU A 197 4.09 22.65 -7.10
CA LEU A 197 3.88 21.21 -7.26
C LEU A 197 3.21 20.56 -6.03
N LYS A 198 2.92 21.33 -4.97
CA LYS A 198 2.44 20.83 -3.67
C LYS A 198 3.38 19.79 -3.05
N LEU A 199 4.66 19.87 -3.39
CA LEU A 199 5.72 19.09 -2.80
C LEU A 199 6.43 19.93 -1.73
N ASP A 200 7.07 19.26 -0.79
CA ASP A 200 7.99 19.84 0.19
C ASP A 200 9.23 18.95 0.32
N TYR A 201 10.18 19.38 1.13
CA TYR A 201 11.38 18.61 1.40
C TYR A 201 11.81 18.67 2.87
N THR A 202 12.42 17.58 3.29
CA THR A 202 12.99 17.40 4.62
C THR A 202 14.42 16.89 4.51
N VAL A 203 15.28 17.31 5.45
CA VAL A 203 16.66 16.83 5.54
C VAL A 203 16.79 16.01 6.82
N GLU A 204 16.88 14.70 6.66
CA GLU A 204 17.01 13.74 7.76
C GLU A 204 18.23 12.86 7.53
N GLU A 205 19.08 12.71 8.55
CA GLU A 205 20.29 11.87 8.46
C GLU A 205 21.20 12.19 7.27
N GLY A 206 21.19 13.44 6.80
CA GLY A 206 21.94 13.88 5.62
C GLY A 206 21.32 13.50 4.27
N LEU A 207 20.13 12.90 4.26
CA LEU A 207 19.30 12.60 3.09
C LEU A 207 18.28 13.73 2.87
N LEU A 208 18.25 14.28 1.66
CA LEU A 208 17.19 15.17 1.22
C LEU A 208 16.00 14.33 0.73
N LYS A 209 14.93 14.27 1.53
CA LYS A 209 13.68 13.61 1.17
C LYS A 209 12.75 14.64 0.52
N ILE A 210 12.22 14.32 -0.65
CA ILE A 210 11.26 15.15 -1.38
C ILE A 210 9.97 14.36 -1.51
N GLY A 211 8.87 14.93 -1.04
CA GLY A 211 7.56 14.29 -1.03
C GLY A 211 6.44 15.31 -1.03
N SER A 212 5.19 14.85 -0.95
CA SER A 212 4.08 15.79 -0.76
C SER A 212 4.11 16.37 0.65
N ALA A 213 3.79 17.66 0.82
CA ALA A 213 3.67 18.27 2.16
C ALA A 213 2.64 17.54 3.06
N ALA A 214 1.67 16.86 2.43
CA ALA A 214 0.73 15.97 3.11
C ALA A 214 1.39 14.66 3.57
N ALA A 215 2.31 14.10 2.80
CA ALA A 215 3.05 12.89 3.15
C ALA A 215 3.97 13.10 4.35
N GLU A 216 4.48 14.30 4.59
CA GLU A 216 5.29 14.60 5.79
C GLU A 216 4.42 14.66 7.06
N LYS A 217 3.22 15.24 6.99
CA LYS A 217 2.23 15.14 8.07
C LYS A 217 1.73 13.71 8.29
N GLU A 218 1.73 12.89 7.24
CA GLU A 218 1.36 11.48 7.32
C GLU A 218 2.53 10.56 7.72
N ALA A 219 3.79 11.01 7.65
CA ALA A 219 4.95 10.22 8.09
C ALA A 219 5.04 10.10 9.62
N GLU A 220 4.40 11.01 10.35
CA GLU A 220 4.13 10.88 11.79
C GLU A 220 2.98 9.90 12.10
N ILE A 221 2.17 9.51 11.11
CA ILE A 221 1.05 8.60 11.34
C ILE A 221 1.58 7.18 11.42
N ASP A 222 1.31 6.54 12.56
CA ASP A 222 1.67 5.14 12.82
C ASP A 222 1.31 4.23 11.63
N PRO A 223 2.23 3.32 11.19
CA PRO A 223 2.02 2.48 10.01
C PRO A 223 0.70 1.68 10.06
N LYS A 224 0.28 1.24 11.24
CA LYS A 224 -0.96 0.47 11.41
C LYS A 224 -2.19 1.36 11.23
N THR A 225 -2.13 2.61 11.71
CA THR A 225 -3.15 3.64 11.46
C THR A 225 -3.34 3.86 9.95
N ARG A 226 -2.24 3.97 9.20
CA ARG A 226 -2.29 4.08 7.73
C ARG A 226 -2.98 2.89 7.06
N MET A 227 -2.64 1.67 7.48
CA MET A 227 -3.26 0.45 6.94
C MET A 227 -4.77 0.39 7.20
N ILE A 228 -5.22 0.88 8.36
CA ILE A 228 -6.65 1.00 8.68
C ILE A 228 -7.32 2.02 7.77
N LEU A 229 -6.72 3.20 7.59
CA LEU A 229 -7.25 4.23 6.68
C LEU A 229 -7.37 3.73 5.24
N ASP A 230 -6.36 3.01 4.76
CA ASP A 230 -6.37 2.38 3.43
C ASP A 230 -7.49 1.35 3.30
N GLN A 231 -7.74 0.53 4.34
CA GLN A 231 -8.88 -0.40 4.33
C GLN A 231 -10.23 0.31 4.35
N LEU A 232 -10.35 1.42 5.07
CA LEU A 232 -11.57 2.22 5.11
C LEU A 232 -11.93 2.84 3.75
N GLU A 233 -10.97 3.03 2.84
CA GLU A 233 -11.23 3.49 1.47
C GLU A 233 -11.73 2.38 0.53
N ARG A 234 -11.56 1.10 0.89
CA ARG A 234 -11.94 -0.01 0.01
C ARG A 234 -13.47 -0.16 -0.08
N PRO A 235 -14.03 -0.47 -1.27
CA PRO A 235 -15.43 -0.81 -1.41
C PRO A 235 -15.78 -2.09 -0.64
N ILE A 236 -16.94 -2.10 0.01
CA ILE A 236 -17.47 -3.26 0.73
C ILE A 236 -18.97 -3.40 0.47
N SER A 237 -19.47 -4.64 0.52
CA SER A 237 -20.91 -4.91 0.51
C SER A 237 -21.42 -4.95 1.95
N MET A 238 -22.55 -4.29 2.23
CA MET A 238 -23.20 -4.23 3.54
C MET A 238 -24.63 -4.75 3.40
N PRO A 239 -24.86 -6.08 3.40
CA PRO A 239 -26.17 -6.68 3.17
C PRO A 239 -26.95 -6.86 4.49
N PHE A 240 -27.26 -5.77 5.18
CA PHE A 240 -28.04 -5.74 6.44
C PHE A 240 -29.42 -5.07 6.24
N PRO A 241 -30.32 -5.64 5.41
CA PRO A 241 -31.63 -5.04 5.13
C PRO A 241 -32.56 -5.01 6.35
N ASN A 242 -32.33 -5.89 7.33
CA ASN A 242 -33.11 -6.01 8.55
C ASN A 242 -32.35 -5.44 9.76
N GLU A 243 -33.06 -5.28 10.88
CA GLU A 243 -32.46 -4.87 12.16
C GLU A 243 -31.37 -5.84 12.54
N THR A 244 -30.13 -5.34 12.56
CA THR A 244 -28.94 -6.12 12.89
C THR A 244 -28.23 -5.43 14.05
N PRO A 245 -27.82 -6.16 15.10
CA PRO A 245 -27.02 -5.60 16.19
C PRO A 245 -25.76 -4.91 15.68
N LEU A 246 -25.41 -3.76 16.27
CA LEU A 246 -24.15 -3.07 15.94
C LEU A 246 -22.94 -4.01 16.11
N SER A 247 -22.92 -4.82 17.17
CA SER A 247 -21.88 -5.81 17.45
C SER A 247 -21.63 -6.76 16.27
N ASP A 248 -22.70 -7.25 15.64
CA ASP A 248 -22.59 -8.18 14.51
C ASP A 248 -22.11 -7.48 13.23
N VAL A 249 -22.51 -6.23 13.02
CA VAL A 249 -21.99 -5.41 11.91
C VAL A 249 -20.51 -5.11 12.10
N LEU A 250 -20.06 -4.80 13.33
CA LEU A 250 -18.64 -4.56 13.62
C LEU A 250 -17.81 -5.83 13.47
N LYS A 251 -18.32 -7.00 13.91
CA LYS A 251 -17.68 -8.30 13.65
C LYS A 251 -17.55 -8.57 12.15
N TYR A 252 -18.61 -8.32 11.38
CA TYR A 252 -18.58 -8.45 9.93
C TYR A 252 -17.49 -7.56 9.30
N ILE A 253 -17.42 -6.29 9.69
CA ILE A 253 -16.39 -5.35 9.21
C ILE A 253 -15.00 -5.87 9.54
N LYS A 254 -14.78 -6.33 10.79
CA LYS A 254 -13.50 -6.91 11.21
C LYS A 254 -13.12 -8.10 10.31
N THR A 255 -14.01 -9.08 10.13
CA THR A 255 -13.72 -10.25 9.28
C THR A 255 -13.53 -9.89 7.80
N ALA A 256 -14.35 -8.99 7.25
CA ALA A 256 -14.30 -8.59 5.85
C ALA A 256 -13.06 -7.75 5.50
N THR A 257 -12.45 -7.10 6.50
CA THR A 257 -11.23 -6.29 6.33
C THR A 257 -9.95 -7.07 6.61
N ALA A 258 -10.05 -8.35 6.94
CA ALA A 258 -8.89 -9.22 7.11
C ALA A 258 -8.11 -9.33 5.79
N SER A 259 -6.81 -9.10 5.86
CA SER A 259 -5.90 -9.10 4.71
C SER A 259 -4.50 -9.55 5.11
N SER A 260 -3.59 -9.69 4.14
CA SER A 260 -2.17 -9.96 4.44
C SER A 260 -1.52 -8.86 5.30
N GLU A 261 -2.07 -7.65 5.26
CA GLU A 261 -1.62 -6.48 6.01
C GLU A 261 -2.25 -6.45 7.43
N LEU A 262 -3.53 -6.81 7.53
CA LEU A 262 -4.28 -6.87 8.78
C LEU A 262 -4.88 -8.28 8.93
N PRO A 263 -4.14 -9.27 9.44
CA PRO A 263 -4.60 -10.67 9.45
C PRO A 263 -5.87 -10.89 10.28
N GLU A 264 -6.07 -10.09 11.32
CA GLU A 264 -7.27 -10.11 12.17
C GLU A 264 -8.34 -9.09 11.75
N GLY A 265 -8.10 -8.37 10.64
CA GLY A 265 -8.92 -7.23 10.21
C GLY A 265 -8.64 -5.95 10.97
N ILE A 266 -9.50 -4.94 10.75
CA ILE A 266 -9.38 -3.66 11.45
C ILE A 266 -9.60 -3.91 12.97
N PRO A 267 -8.66 -3.50 13.83
CA PRO A 267 -8.87 -3.49 15.28
C PRO A 267 -9.85 -2.38 15.66
N ILE A 268 -10.99 -2.75 16.22
CA ILE A 268 -12.09 -1.84 16.58
C ILE A 268 -12.21 -1.81 18.10
N TYR A 269 -12.22 -0.61 18.67
CA TYR A 269 -12.57 -0.35 20.07
C TYR A 269 -13.86 0.45 20.13
N VAL A 270 -14.81 0.00 20.94
CA VAL A 270 -16.06 0.72 21.19
C VAL A 270 -16.01 1.26 22.61
N ASP A 271 -16.15 2.57 22.74
CA ASP A 271 -16.15 3.24 24.03
C ASP A 271 -17.49 3.00 24.75
N PRO A 272 -17.50 2.31 25.90
CA PRO A 272 -18.72 2.05 26.67
C PRO A 272 -19.35 3.32 27.24
N ILE A 273 -18.56 4.37 27.50
CA ILE A 273 -19.06 5.66 28.00
C ILE A 273 -19.80 6.38 26.88
N GLY A 274 -19.22 6.46 25.69
CA GLY A 274 -19.88 7.00 24.51
C GLY A 274 -21.17 6.27 24.14
N LEU A 275 -21.21 4.94 24.26
CA LEU A 275 -22.46 4.18 24.09
C LEU A 275 -23.52 4.59 25.11
N ALA A 276 -23.16 4.70 26.39
CA ALA A 276 -24.08 5.12 27.44
C ALA A 276 -24.58 6.56 27.25
N GLU A 277 -23.70 7.49 26.86
CA GLU A 277 -24.07 8.88 26.54
C GLU A 277 -25.06 8.97 25.37
N ALA A 278 -24.96 8.06 24.40
CA ALA A 278 -25.89 7.97 23.28
C ALA A 278 -27.19 7.22 23.62
N GLU A 279 -27.32 6.72 24.86
CA GLU A 279 -28.39 5.80 25.28
C GLU A 279 -28.48 4.56 24.38
N LYS A 280 -27.32 4.01 24.00
CA LYS A 280 -27.15 2.84 23.14
C LYS A 280 -26.32 1.75 23.79
N THR A 281 -26.36 0.58 23.17
CA THR A 281 -25.58 -0.61 23.50
C THR A 281 -25.01 -1.21 22.22
N GLU A 282 -24.08 -2.15 22.33
CA GLU A 282 -23.58 -2.88 21.16
C GLU A 282 -24.68 -3.73 20.48
N ASP A 283 -25.80 -3.99 21.16
CA ASP A 283 -26.95 -4.69 20.60
C ASP A 283 -27.96 -3.76 19.93
N SER A 284 -27.70 -2.44 19.93
CA SER A 284 -28.59 -1.47 19.30
C SER A 284 -28.73 -1.76 17.80
N PRO A 285 -29.97 -1.83 17.27
CA PRO A 285 -30.20 -2.28 15.91
C PRO A 285 -29.83 -1.19 14.90
N VAL A 286 -29.22 -1.61 13.80
CA VAL A 286 -28.94 -0.77 12.63
C VAL A 286 -29.46 -1.46 11.37
N LYS A 287 -29.74 -0.66 10.33
CA LYS A 287 -30.09 -1.17 8.98
C LYS A 287 -29.15 -0.56 7.95
N MET A 288 -28.68 -1.37 7.01
CA MET A 288 -27.86 -0.92 5.90
C MET A 288 -27.95 -1.91 4.75
N ASN A 289 -28.26 -1.45 3.54
CA ASN A 289 -28.23 -2.31 2.35
C ASN A 289 -27.55 -1.58 1.20
N LEU A 290 -26.21 -1.57 1.19
CA LEU A 290 -25.40 -0.89 0.17
C LEU A 290 -24.34 -1.84 -0.38
N GLU A 291 -24.10 -1.76 -1.69
CA GLU A 291 -23.08 -2.55 -2.38
C GLU A 291 -22.08 -1.63 -3.09
N GLY A 292 -20.80 -1.98 -3.04
CA GLY A 292 -19.74 -1.25 -3.75
C GLY A 292 -19.43 0.15 -3.19
N VAL A 293 -19.91 0.48 -1.99
CA VAL A 293 -19.64 1.75 -1.33
C VAL A 293 -18.42 1.62 -0.43
N ARG A 294 -17.59 2.67 -0.36
CA ARG A 294 -16.39 2.68 0.51
C ARG A 294 -16.75 2.46 1.97
N LEU A 295 -16.00 1.60 2.66
CA LEU A 295 -16.25 1.23 4.06
C LEU A 295 -16.38 2.45 4.98
N LYS A 296 -15.52 3.48 4.85
CA LYS A 296 -15.61 4.73 5.62
C LYS A 296 -16.99 5.39 5.56
N ARG A 297 -17.63 5.34 4.39
CA ARG A 297 -18.93 5.96 4.17
C ARG A 297 -20.03 5.09 4.76
N CYS A 298 -19.97 3.78 4.55
CA CYS A 298 -20.89 2.82 5.16
C CYS A 298 -20.85 2.91 6.69
N LEU A 299 -19.66 2.86 7.28
CA LEU A 299 -19.46 2.92 8.73
C LEU A 299 -20.00 4.22 9.31
N ARG A 300 -19.71 5.37 8.69
CA ARG A 300 -20.25 6.66 9.12
C ARG A 300 -21.79 6.70 9.08
N LEU A 301 -22.41 6.07 8.07
CA LEU A 301 -23.87 6.02 7.97
C LEU A 301 -24.50 5.09 9.00
N ILE A 302 -23.86 3.96 9.32
CA ILE A 302 -24.29 3.03 10.37
C ILE A 302 -24.22 3.73 11.73
N LEU A 303 -23.06 4.29 12.09
CA LEU A 303 -22.85 4.92 13.40
C LEU A 303 -23.74 6.16 13.60
N ARG A 304 -24.04 6.90 12.53
CA ARG A 304 -24.93 8.06 12.59
C ARG A 304 -26.37 7.70 12.98
N GLN A 305 -26.85 6.49 12.67
CA GLN A 305 -28.17 6.02 13.12
C GLN A 305 -28.26 5.93 14.65
N LEU A 306 -27.10 5.77 15.31
CA LEU A 306 -26.96 5.59 16.75
C LEU A 306 -26.40 6.84 17.45
N GLY A 307 -26.20 7.95 16.73
CA GLY A 307 -25.56 9.15 17.30
C GLY A 307 -24.06 9.01 17.58
N LEU A 308 -23.43 7.96 17.05
CA LEU A 308 -22.01 7.66 17.22
C LEU A 308 -21.19 8.15 16.03
N THR A 309 -19.88 8.22 16.23
CA THR A 309 -18.90 8.49 15.19
C THR A 309 -17.62 7.68 15.47
N TYR A 310 -16.61 7.84 14.63
CA TYR A 310 -15.35 7.13 14.81
C TYR A 310 -14.15 8.02 14.50
N ASP A 311 -13.02 7.67 15.08
CA ASP A 311 -11.70 8.23 14.78
C ASP A 311 -10.68 7.08 14.62
N VAL A 312 -9.59 7.31 13.90
CA VAL A 312 -8.53 6.31 13.71
C VAL A 312 -7.21 6.89 14.19
N ARG A 313 -6.68 6.32 15.26
CA ARG A 313 -5.43 6.76 15.90
C ARG A 313 -4.79 5.60 16.64
N ASP A 314 -3.47 5.68 16.83
CA ASP A 314 -2.67 4.68 17.54
C ASP A 314 -2.87 3.23 17.04
N GLY A 315 -3.19 3.08 15.75
CA GLY A 315 -3.41 1.78 15.13
C GLY A 315 -4.72 1.10 15.54
N LEU A 316 -5.72 1.88 15.99
CA LEU A 316 -7.08 1.43 16.33
C LEU A 316 -8.15 2.30 15.67
N LEU A 317 -9.28 1.69 15.34
CA LEU A 317 -10.51 2.39 15.00
C LEU A 317 -11.36 2.53 16.26
N MET A 318 -11.50 3.76 16.76
CA MET A 318 -12.22 4.07 18.00
C MET A 318 -13.62 4.57 17.69
N ILE A 319 -14.64 3.97 18.29
CA ILE A 319 -16.06 4.32 18.11
C ILE A 319 -16.58 4.92 19.42
N SER A 320 -17.06 6.16 19.37
CA SER A 320 -17.65 6.87 20.52
C SER A 320 -18.60 7.98 20.03
N THR A 321 -19.16 8.78 20.93
CA THR A 321 -19.83 10.04 20.58
C THR A 321 -18.80 11.07 20.12
N ARG A 322 -19.24 12.10 19.39
CA ARG A 322 -18.35 13.21 19.02
C ARG A 322 -17.68 13.83 20.26
N LYS A 323 -18.46 14.04 21.32
CA LYS A 323 -18.00 14.61 22.58
C LYS A 323 -16.96 13.69 23.28
N GLY A 324 -17.19 12.38 23.30
CA GLY A 324 -16.24 11.41 23.87
C GLY A 324 -14.89 11.44 23.15
N LEU A 325 -14.91 11.43 21.81
CA LEU A 325 -13.67 11.49 21.01
C LEU A 325 -12.89 12.80 21.21
N GLU A 326 -13.59 13.94 21.36
CA GLU A 326 -12.98 15.24 21.66
C GLU A 326 -12.34 15.27 23.06
N GLN A 327 -13.00 14.70 24.07
CA GLN A 327 -12.46 14.61 25.43
C GLN A 327 -11.23 13.70 25.52
N ASP A 328 -11.25 12.57 24.82
CA ASP A 328 -10.09 11.69 24.75
C ASP A 328 -8.92 12.34 24.01
N ALA A 329 -9.17 13.11 22.96
CA ALA A 329 -8.12 13.85 22.22
C ALA A 329 -7.50 14.98 23.06
N GLN A 330 -8.24 15.55 24.00
CA GLN A 330 -7.77 16.61 24.90
C GLN A 330 -7.10 16.08 26.18
N SER A 331 -7.16 14.77 26.43
CA SER A 331 -6.60 14.14 27.62
C SER A 331 -5.09 13.93 27.46
N PRO A 332 -4.24 14.36 28.41
CA PRO A 332 -2.80 14.14 28.33
C PRO A 332 -2.48 12.62 28.34
N PRO A 333 -1.39 12.21 27.67
CA PRO A 333 -1.01 10.81 27.57
C PRO A 333 -0.89 10.15 28.95
N PRO A 334 -1.22 8.85 29.08
CA PRO A 334 -1.30 8.16 30.37
C PRO A 334 -0.02 8.21 31.22
N ASP A 335 1.14 8.42 30.59
CA ASP A 335 2.47 8.41 31.21
C ASP A 335 2.76 9.70 32.02
N ASP A 336 1.98 10.76 31.81
CA ASP A 336 2.16 12.05 32.50
C ASP A 336 1.28 12.18 33.76
N ARG A 337 0.59 11.11 34.17
CA ARG A 337 -0.17 11.10 35.41
C ARG A 337 0.81 11.03 36.58
N PRO A 338 0.81 12.01 37.53
CA PRO A 338 1.63 11.91 38.71
C PRO A 338 1.27 10.63 39.46
N LYS A 339 2.25 9.74 39.64
CA LYS A 339 2.08 8.50 40.41
C LYS A 339 1.45 8.85 41.76
N PRO A 340 0.39 8.14 42.20
CA PRO A 340 -0.22 8.41 43.48
C PRO A 340 0.85 8.34 44.56
N ARG A 341 1.01 9.42 45.34
CA ARG A 341 1.97 9.44 46.43
C ARG A 341 1.60 8.29 47.38
N PRO A 342 2.56 7.47 47.83
CA PRO A 342 2.27 6.45 48.82
C PRO A 342 1.68 7.14 50.05
N ILE A 343 0.48 6.70 50.44
CA ILE A 343 -0.15 7.08 51.70
C ILE A 343 0.78 6.53 52.79
N ARG A 344 1.37 7.45 53.57
CA ARG A 344 2.22 7.12 54.72
C ARG A 344 1.39 6.81 55.94
#